data_AF-A0A8J3H8F3-F1
#
_entry.id   AF-A0A8J3H8F3-F1
#
_cell.length_a   1.000
_cell.length_b   1.000
_cell.length_c   1.000
_cell.angle_alpha   90.00
_cell.angle_beta   90.00
_cell.angle_gamma   90.00
#
_symmetry.space_group_name_H-M   'P 1'
#
loop_
_entity.id
_entity.type
_entity.pdbx_description
1 polymer ?
#
loop_
_entity_poly.entity_id
_entity_poly.type
_entity_poly.pdbx_seq_one_letter_code
_entity_poly.pdbx_strand_id
1 'polypeptide(L)'
;MFSPFDIWAPIIRAPFSGNVTQEIAPRVLSPDIQGVPEIEDRVQTEVASYGKQLGKLLEAVQMLAEDAGKTVPDIDKLIAGVEVVKKESKADLRANAEAALARLRAVDEAGWRAVLASRGGSSDPEAGGARG
;
A
#
# COMPACT_ATOMS: atom_id res chain seq x y z
N MET A 1 6.57 -28.68 -8.53
CA MET A 1 6.28 -28.62 -7.08
C MET A 1 5.23 -27.52 -6.93
N PHE A 2 3.99 -27.89 -6.59
CA PHE A 2 2.91 -26.93 -6.41
C PHE A 2 3.13 -26.18 -5.11
N SER A 3 3.15 -24.85 -5.18
CA SER A 3 3.32 -23.98 -4.04
C SER A 3 1.96 -23.48 -3.57
N PRO A 4 1.74 -23.28 -2.25
CA PRO A 4 0.48 -22.71 -1.73
C PRO A 4 0.10 -21.35 -2.34
N PHE A 5 1.05 -20.65 -2.97
CA PHE A 5 0.83 -19.37 -3.65
C PHE A 5 0.19 -19.51 -5.05
N ASP A 6 0.21 -20.71 -5.66
CA ASP A 6 -0.37 -20.95 -7.00
C ASP A 6 -1.91 -20.88 -7.02
N ILE A 7 -2.54 -20.92 -5.86
CA ILE A 7 -4.00 -20.87 -5.69
C ILE A 7 -4.50 -19.42 -5.61
N TRP A 8 -3.67 -18.48 -5.15
CA TRP A 8 -4.08 -17.10 -4.88
C TRP A 8 -3.77 -16.13 -6.03
N ALA A 9 -2.90 -16.52 -6.97
CA ALA A 9 -2.60 -15.77 -8.20
C ALA A 9 -2.68 -16.71 -9.42
N PRO A 10 -3.88 -16.96 -10.00
CA PRO A 10 -4.00 -17.85 -11.14
C PRO A 10 -3.23 -17.30 -12.33
N ILE A 11 -2.15 -17.98 -12.71
CA ILE A 11 -1.38 -17.68 -13.92
C ILE A 11 -2.22 -18.12 -15.13
N ILE A 12 -2.97 -17.18 -15.71
CA ILE A 12 -3.73 -17.41 -16.94
C ILE A 12 -2.73 -17.51 -18.10
N ARG A 13 -2.51 -18.73 -18.62
CA ARG A 13 -1.66 -18.99 -19.79
C ARG A 13 -2.53 -19.10 -21.04
N ALA A 14 -2.56 -18.08 -21.89
CA ALA A 14 -3.17 -18.17 -23.21
C ALA A 14 -2.31 -19.06 -24.14
N PRO A 15 -2.91 -19.93 -24.99
CA PRO A 15 -2.14 -20.67 -25.98
C PRO A 15 -1.44 -19.67 -26.92
N PHE A 16 -0.17 -19.93 -27.26
CA PHE A 16 0.74 -19.03 -28.00
C PHE A 16 1.31 -17.82 -27.24
N SER A 17 0.93 -17.61 -25.97
CA SER A 17 1.76 -16.83 -25.07
C SER A 17 3.05 -17.62 -24.83
N GLY A 18 4.19 -17.17 -25.36
CA GLY A 18 5.49 -17.63 -24.87
C GLY A 18 5.52 -17.54 -23.33
N ASN A 19 6.45 -18.24 -22.66
CA ASN A 19 6.57 -18.19 -21.20
C ASN A 19 6.69 -16.73 -20.73
N VAL A 20 5.57 -16.10 -20.37
CA VAL A 20 5.57 -14.84 -19.67
C VAL A 20 5.71 -15.24 -18.21
N THR A 21 6.96 -15.28 -17.76
CA THR A 21 7.29 -15.32 -16.33
C THR A 21 6.83 -13.98 -15.76
N GLN A 22 5.54 -13.88 -15.42
CA GLN A 22 5.02 -12.75 -14.64
C GLN A 22 5.56 -12.92 -13.22
N GLU A 23 6.77 -12.46 -13.00
CA GLU A 23 7.39 -12.47 -11.67
C GLU A 23 6.84 -11.26 -10.90
N ILE A 24 5.76 -11.51 -10.17
CA ILE A 24 5.11 -10.57 -9.23
C ILE A 24 5.77 -10.72 -7.83
N ALA A 25 6.90 -11.41 -7.73
CA ALA A 25 7.69 -11.51 -6.51
C ALA A 25 8.58 -10.26 -6.38
N PRO A 26 8.79 -9.70 -5.17
CA PRO A 26 9.81 -8.69 -4.95
C PRO A 26 11.17 -9.24 -5.38
N ARG A 27 11.70 -8.73 -6.50
CA ARG A 27 12.96 -9.18 -7.10
C ARG A 27 14.12 -8.49 -6.41
N VAL A 28 14.34 -8.83 -5.15
CA VAL A 28 15.39 -8.21 -4.33
C VAL A 28 16.81 -8.49 -4.88
N LEU A 29 16.97 -9.45 -5.81
CA LEU A 29 18.27 -9.92 -6.31
C LEU A 29 18.28 -10.34 -7.81
N SER A 30 17.52 -9.68 -8.68
CA SER A 30 17.49 -10.06 -10.10
C SER A 30 18.56 -9.26 -10.89
N PRO A 31 19.51 -9.93 -11.58
CA PRO A 31 20.62 -9.28 -12.30
C PRO A 31 20.20 -8.57 -13.60
N ASP A 32 18.91 -8.61 -13.91
CA ASP A 32 18.34 -8.09 -15.16
C ASP A 32 17.89 -6.62 -15.03
N ILE A 33 17.94 -6.08 -13.81
CA ILE A 33 17.72 -4.67 -13.51
C ILE A 33 18.99 -3.90 -13.90
N GLN A 34 18.93 -3.20 -15.04
CA GLN A 34 19.97 -2.28 -15.49
C GLN A 34 20.02 -0.98 -14.65
N GLY A 35 19.14 -0.84 -13.66
CA GLY A 35 19.07 0.26 -12.70
C GLY A 35 19.90 0.02 -11.43
N VAL A 36 20.13 1.07 -10.66
CA VAL A 36 20.76 0.96 -9.33
C VAL A 36 19.72 0.37 -8.36
N PRO A 37 19.94 -0.82 -7.76
CA PRO A 37 18.93 -1.52 -6.96
C PRO A 37 18.36 -0.69 -5.80
N GLU A 38 19.20 0.10 -5.14
CA GLU A 38 18.79 0.98 -4.04
C GLU A 38 17.87 2.12 -4.51
N ILE A 39 18.02 2.57 -5.75
CA ILE A 39 17.14 3.57 -6.34
C ILE A 39 15.79 2.94 -6.67
N GLU A 40 15.78 1.74 -7.24
CA GLU A 40 14.53 1.04 -7.58
C GLU A 40 13.70 0.68 -6.35
N ASP A 41 14.35 0.19 -5.29
CA ASP A 41 13.67 -0.11 -4.02
C ASP A 41 13.02 1.15 -3.43
N ARG A 42 13.75 2.27 -3.42
CA ARG A 42 13.21 3.55 -2.95
C ARG A 42 12.08 4.09 -3.82
N VAL A 43 12.17 3.96 -5.14
CA VAL A 43 11.09 4.35 -6.03
C VAL A 43 9.84 3.49 -5.80
N GLN A 44 10.01 2.18 -5.59
CA GLN A 44 8.90 1.25 -5.37
C GLN A 44 8.27 1.41 -3.97
N THR A 45 9.05 1.75 -2.95
CA THR A 45 8.55 1.90 -1.57
C THR A 45 8.04 3.30 -1.27
N GLU A 46 8.73 4.35 -1.74
CA GLU A 46 8.46 5.75 -1.37
C GLU A 46 7.61 6.49 -2.43
N VAL A 47 7.83 6.25 -3.72
CA VAL A 47 7.29 7.10 -4.80
C VAL A 47 6.03 6.51 -5.43
N ALA A 48 6.13 5.28 -5.92
CA ALA A 48 5.12 4.65 -6.75
C ALA A 48 5.09 3.14 -6.50
N SER A 49 4.57 2.74 -5.34
CA SER A 49 4.28 1.34 -5.09
C SER A 49 3.37 0.76 -6.16
N TYR A 50 3.49 -0.55 -6.38
CA TYR A 50 2.72 -1.25 -7.40
C TYR A 50 1.21 -1.01 -7.25
N GLY A 51 0.71 -0.99 -6.01
CA GLY A 51 -0.70 -0.64 -5.73
C GLY A 51 -1.08 0.79 -6.11
N LYS A 52 -0.17 1.77 -5.94
CA LYS A 52 -0.38 3.16 -6.37
C LYS A 52 -0.38 3.30 -7.89
N GLN A 53 0.49 2.55 -8.58
CA GLN A 53 0.52 2.50 -10.04
C GLN A 53 -0.77 1.88 -10.61
N LEU A 54 -1.21 0.74 -10.05
CA LEU A 54 -2.48 0.13 -10.43
C LEU A 54 -3.69 1.02 -10.15
N GLY A 55 -3.70 1.72 -9.01
CA GLY A 55 -4.75 2.70 -8.70
C GLY A 55 -4.89 3.77 -9.77
N LYS A 56 -3.77 4.36 -10.21
CA LYS A 56 -3.73 5.34 -11.31
C LYS A 56 -4.30 4.78 -12.62
N LEU A 57 -4.01 3.52 -12.94
CA LEU A 57 -4.54 2.86 -14.14
C LEU A 57 -6.05 2.63 -14.05
N LEU A 58 -6.56 2.18 -12.90
CA LEU A 58 -8.00 1.98 -12.69
C LEU A 58 -8.76 3.31 -12.79
N GLU A 59 -8.23 4.38 -12.17
CA GLU A 59 -8.77 5.74 -12.28
C GLU A 59 -8.82 6.22 -13.73
N ALA A 60 -7.74 6.01 -14.50
CA ALA A 60 -7.68 6.42 -15.90
C ALA A 60 -8.69 5.65 -16.77
N VAL A 61 -8.86 4.35 -16.54
CA VAL A 61 -9.85 3.53 -17.25
C VAL A 61 -11.28 3.97 -16.92
N GLN A 62 -11.56 4.30 -15.67
CA GLN A 62 -12.87 4.82 -15.25
C GLN A 62 -13.18 6.15 -15.94
N MET A 63 -12.23 7.09 -15.93
CA MET A 63 -12.38 8.40 -16.59
C MET A 63 -12.62 8.26 -18.10
N LEU A 64 -11.87 7.39 -18.78
CA LEU A 64 -12.06 7.13 -20.21
C LEU A 64 -13.42 6.48 -20.51
N ALA A 65 -13.91 5.61 -19.62
CA ALA A 65 -15.22 4.98 -19.77
C ALA A 65 -16.35 6.02 -19.63
N GLU A 66 -16.23 6.92 -18.64
CA GLU A 66 -17.16 8.05 -18.44
C GLU A 66 -17.22 8.96 -19.68
N ASP A 67 -16.08 9.38 -20.21
CA ASP A 67 -16.00 10.20 -21.42
C ASP A 67 -16.59 9.49 -22.65
N ALA A 68 -16.45 8.17 -22.73
CA ALA A 68 -17.01 7.35 -23.79
C ALA A 68 -18.50 7.00 -23.59
N GLY A 69 -19.11 7.40 -22.47
CA GLY A 69 -20.49 7.02 -22.11
C GLY A 69 -20.67 5.51 -21.88
N LYS A 70 -19.60 4.81 -21.50
CA LYS A 70 -19.58 3.37 -21.23
C LYS A 70 -19.48 3.10 -19.74
N THR A 71 -19.99 1.95 -19.32
CA THR A 71 -19.86 1.48 -17.94
C THR A 71 -18.75 0.45 -17.83
N VAL A 72 -18.00 0.49 -16.72
CA VAL A 72 -16.93 -0.46 -16.38
C VAL A 72 -17.19 -1.10 -15.01
N PRO A 73 -18.29 -1.85 -14.85
CA PRO A 73 -18.79 -2.27 -13.53
C PRO A 73 -17.79 -3.12 -12.73
N ASP A 74 -16.90 -3.84 -13.39
CA ASP A 74 -15.86 -4.63 -12.70
C ASP A 74 -14.71 -3.76 -12.19
N ILE A 75 -14.38 -2.67 -12.90
CA ILE A 75 -13.42 -1.65 -12.42
C ILE A 75 -14.00 -0.92 -11.22
N ASP A 76 -15.29 -0.55 -11.27
CA ASP A 76 -15.98 0.12 -10.16
C ASP A 76 -15.98 -0.75 -8.90
N LYS A 77 -16.26 -2.06 -9.05
CA LYS A 77 -16.20 -3.03 -7.96
C LYS A 77 -14.78 -3.16 -7.39
N LEU A 78 -13.76 -3.19 -8.26
CA LEU A 78 -12.36 -3.28 -7.81
C LEU A 78 -11.95 -2.06 -7.01
N ILE A 79 -12.26 -0.85 -7.49
CA ILE A 79 -11.98 0.41 -6.79
C ILE A 79 -12.69 0.42 -5.43
N ALA A 80 -13.98 0.09 -5.38
CA ALA A 80 -14.74 0.04 -4.14
C ALA A 80 -14.17 -0.99 -3.15
N GLY A 81 -13.79 -2.18 -3.63
CA GLY A 81 -13.17 -3.22 -2.80
C GLY A 81 -11.83 -2.79 -2.20
N VAL A 82 -10.99 -2.10 -2.97
CA VAL A 82 -9.72 -1.54 -2.46
C VAL A 82 -9.95 -0.53 -1.34
N GLU A 83 -10.93 0.35 -1.47
CA GLU A 83 -11.24 1.33 -0.43
C GLU A 83 -11.79 0.70 0.86
N VAL A 84 -12.58 -0.37 0.74
CA VAL A 84 -13.02 -1.17 1.90
C VAL A 84 -11.81 -1.76 2.63
N VAL A 85 -10.93 -2.46 1.91
CA VAL A 85 -9.73 -3.07 2.51
C VAL A 85 -8.82 -2.02 3.16
N LYS A 86 -8.62 -0.85 2.52
CA LYS A 86 -7.87 0.26 3.12
C LYS A 86 -8.51 0.76 4.42
N LYS A 87 -9.84 0.85 4.47
CA LYS A 87 -10.57 1.29 5.66
C LYS A 87 -10.44 0.29 6.80
N GLU A 88 -10.62 -1.00 6.51
CA GLU A 88 -10.45 -2.09 7.48
C GLU A 88 -9.01 -2.14 7.99
N SER A 89 -8.02 -2.07 7.11
CA SER A 89 -6.60 -2.05 7.47
C SER A 89 -6.24 -0.89 8.41
N LYS A 90 -6.84 0.30 8.23
CA LYS A 90 -6.66 1.44 9.16
C LYS A 90 -7.22 1.16 10.55
N ALA A 91 -8.38 0.49 10.62
CA ALA A 91 -8.98 0.09 11.90
C ALA A 91 -8.11 -0.97 12.60
N ASP A 92 -7.60 -1.95 11.86
CA ASP A 92 -6.70 -2.98 12.38
C ASP A 92 -5.37 -2.40 12.85
N LEU A 93 -4.77 -1.47 12.08
CA LEU A 93 -3.55 -0.76 12.50
C LEU A 93 -3.78 0.01 13.81
N ARG A 94 -4.92 0.66 13.97
CA ARG A 94 -5.28 1.34 15.21
C ARG A 94 -5.43 0.36 16.37
N ALA A 95 -6.20 -0.71 16.19
CA ALA A 95 -6.40 -1.73 17.22
C ALA A 95 -5.07 -2.38 17.64
N ASN A 96 -4.19 -2.67 16.68
CA ASN A 96 -2.85 -3.20 16.93
C ASN A 96 -1.98 -2.21 17.70
N ALA A 97 -2.02 -0.92 17.36
CA ALA A 97 -1.30 0.12 18.10
C ALA A 97 -1.80 0.27 19.53
N GLU A 98 -3.13 0.26 19.75
CA GLU A 98 -3.74 0.29 21.08
C GLU A 98 -3.33 -0.93 21.92
N ALA A 99 -3.37 -2.14 21.34
CA ALA A 99 -2.94 -3.37 21.98
C ALA A 99 -1.43 -3.36 22.30
N ALA A 100 -0.60 -2.86 21.39
CA ALA A 100 0.84 -2.71 21.61
C ALA A 100 1.15 -1.73 22.76
N LEU A 101 0.45 -0.59 22.81
CA LEU A 101 0.58 0.38 23.91
C LEU A 101 0.10 -0.20 25.25
N ALA A 102 -0.99 -0.97 25.26
CA ALA A 102 -1.47 -1.64 26.46
C ALA A 102 -0.45 -2.67 26.99
N ARG A 103 0.15 -3.47 26.10
CA ARG A 103 1.23 -4.41 26.45
C ARG A 103 2.44 -3.68 27.00
N LEU A 104 2.88 -2.60 26.35
CA LEU A 104 4.01 -1.79 26.80
C LEU A 104 3.76 -1.25 28.21
N ARG A 105 2.58 -0.68 28.47
CA ARG A 105 2.22 -0.19 29.80
C ARG A 105 2.30 -1.27 30.89
N ALA A 106 1.92 -2.51 30.56
CA ALA A 106 1.91 -3.60 31.52
C ALA A 106 3.32 -4.09 31.91
N VAL A 107 4.32 -3.94 31.02
CA VAL A 107 5.69 -4.44 31.24
C VAL A 107 6.70 -3.33 31.55
N ASP A 108 6.45 -2.11 31.07
CA ASP A 108 7.30 -0.93 31.22
C ASP A 108 6.45 0.36 31.18
N GLU A 109 5.98 0.78 32.36
CA GLU A 109 5.18 1.99 32.49
C GLU A 109 5.98 3.26 32.13
N ALA A 110 7.29 3.28 32.40
CA ALA A 110 8.15 4.43 32.08
C ALA A 110 8.33 4.58 30.57
N GLY A 111 8.61 3.48 29.86
CA GLY A 111 8.67 3.43 28.40
C GLY A 111 7.34 3.80 27.74
N TRP A 112 6.21 3.32 28.27
CA TRP A 112 4.88 3.73 27.79
C TRP A 112 4.66 5.24 27.91
N ARG A 113 5.00 5.85 29.07
CA ARG A 113 4.89 7.30 29.27
C ARG A 113 5.77 8.09 28.30
N ALA A 114 6.99 7.60 28.03
CA ALA A 114 7.89 8.22 27.07
C ALA A 114 7.31 8.23 25.64
N VAL A 115 6.69 7.12 25.20
CA VAL A 115 6.02 7.02 23.89
C VAL A 115 4.81 7.96 23.78
N LEU A 116 4.07 8.19 24.86
CA LEU A 116 2.98 9.16 24.86
C LEU A 116 3.47 10.61 24.87
N ALA A 117 4.52 10.90 25.65
CA ALA A 117 5.11 12.23 25.71
C ALA A 117 5.71 12.67 24.36
N SER A 118 6.33 11.75 23.62
CA SER A 118 6.90 12.06 22.29
C SER A 118 5.84 12.37 21.23
N ARG A 119 4.58 11.92 21.41
CA ARG A 119 3.45 12.23 20.51
C ARG A 119 2.68 13.49 20.90
N GLY A 120 2.68 13.87 22.19
CA GLY A 120 2.03 15.09 22.68
C GLY A 120 2.79 16.39 22.39
N GLY A 121 4.05 16.30 21.94
CA GLY A 121 4.89 17.45 21.59
C GLY A 121 4.89 17.84 20.11
N SER A 122 4.14 17.14 19.25
CA SER A 122 4.13 17.36 17.79
C SER A 122 2.74 17.73 17.24
N SER A 123 1.97 18.55 17.96
CA SER A 123 0.76 19.20 17.45
C SER A 123 0.99 20.72 17.35
N ASP A 124 1.13 21.20 16.12
CA ASP A 124 1.02 22.58 15.59
C ASP A 124 1.90 23.72 16.16
N PRO A 125 2.73 24.34 15.28
CA PRO A 125 3.03 25.75 15.32
C PRO A 125 2.39 26.48 14.12
N GLU A 126 1.06 26.43 13.99
CA GLU A 126 0.33 27.40 13.14
C GLU A 126 -0.90 27.94 13.88
N ALA A 127 -0.64 28.70 14.94
CA ALA A 127 -1.60 29.69 15.46
C ALA A 127 -0.84 30.73 16.28
N GLY A 128 -0.27 31.75 15.63
CA GLY A 128 0.46 32.78 16.37
C GLY A 128 1.02 33.93 15.54
N GLY A 129 0.14 34.84 15.12
CA GLY A 129 0.50 36.27 15.12
C GLY A 129 0.94 36.87 13.79
N ALA A 130 -0.04 37.20 12.95
CA ALA A 130 0.01 38.48 12.24
C ALA A 130 0.02 39.61 13.30
N ARG A 131 1.13 40.34 13.40
CA ARG A 131 1.26 41.73 13.92
C ARG A 131 2.73 42.14 13.88
N GLY A 132 3.02 43.20 13.12
CA GLY A 132 4.33 43.84 13.00
C GLY A 132 4.50 44.46 11.63
#